data_AF-A0A1I2UQR8-F1
#
_entry.id   AF-A0A1I2UQR8-F1
#
_cell.length_a   1.000
_cell.length_b   1.000
_cell.length_c   1.000
_cell.angle_alpha   90.00
_cell.angle_beta   90.00
_cell.angle_gamma   90.00
#
_symmetry.space_group_name_H-M   'P 1'
#
loop_
_entity.id
_entity.type
_entity.pdbx_description
1 polymer ?
#
loop_
_entity_poly.entity_id
_entity_poly.type
_entity_poly.pdbx_seq_one_letter_code
_entity_poly.pdbx_strand_id
1 'polypeptide(L)'
;MEKESTLTKLLSDPLSKEFSKALIKAEELHSLYIGKVSDPEFLRHKGFDSIDELKKFIGTYYDNPEYVFNSLYELATLGQEIRNKYPSVSKFTSKEIEILVLEVIESREKSNYYNSSENLRIQGQCEDELDSSLQTCQDAALVGVAGCGLLTPTLLGALGCGAVVYLGELVCIDDANRSYDICKNYEN
;
A
#
# COMPACT_ATOMS: atom_id res chain seq x y z
N MET A 1 -22.48 -30.20 -1.19
CA MET A 1 -21.12 -29.75 -1.57
C MET A 1 -21.15 -28.24 -1.68
N GLU A 2 -20.69 -27.54 -0.66
CA GLU A 2 -20.50 -26.09 -0.77
C GLU A 2 -19.34 -25.84 -1.74
N LYS A 3 -19.57 -24.97 -2.74
CA LYS A 3 -18.48 -24.48 -3.58
C LYS A 3 -17.59 -23.62 -2.69
N GLU A 4 -16.41 -24.14 -2.39
CA GLU A 4 -15.36 -23.38 -1.70
C GLU A 4 -15.10 -22.05 -2.44
N SER A 5 -15.08 -20.96 -1.67
CA SER A 5 -14.95 -19.60 -2.21
C SER A 5 -13.59 -19.40 -2.89
N THR A 6 -13.51 -18.49 -3.86
CA THR A 6 -12.22 -18.17 -4.51
C THR A 6 -11.21 -17.64 -3.51
N LEU A 7 -11.66 -16.85 -2.53
CA LEU A 7 -10.80 -16.33 -1.46
C LEU A 7 -10.17 -17.45 -0.65
N THR A 8 -10.95 -18.45 -0.22
CA THR A 8 -10.44 -19.60 0.55
C THR A 8 -9.38 -20.39 -0.23
N LYS A 9 -9.60 -20.58 -1.53
CA LYS A 9 -8.63 -21.26 -2.41
C LYS A 9 -7.35 -20.46 -2.58
N LEU A 10 -7.47 -19.15 -2.76
CA LEU A 10 -6.32 -18.26 -2.91
C LEU A 10 -5.50 -18.21 -1.63
N LEU A 11 -6.12 -18.05 -0.46
CA LEU A 11 -5.43 -18.04 0.84
C LEU A 11 -4.64 -19.32 1.11
N SER A 12 -5.08 -20.46 0.56
CA SER A 12 -4.38 -21.74 0.68
C SER A 12 -3.31 -21.96 -0.39
N ASP A 13 -3.22 -21.08 -1.39
CA ASP A 13 -2.30 -21.19 -2.50
C ASP A 13 -0.94 -20.54 -2.18
N PRO A 14 0.19 -21.18 -2.56
CA PRO A 14 1.52 -20.58 -2.37
C PRO A 14 1.68 -19.18 -2.95
N LEU A 15 0.95 -18.85 -4.04
CA LEU A 15 0.97 -17.52 -4.64
C LEU A 15 0.49 -16.43 -3.69
N SER A 16 -0.45 -16.72 -2.79
CA SER A 16 -0.89 -15.74 -1.79
C SER A 16 0.26 -15.34 -0.87
N LYS A 17 1.11 -16.29 -0.48
CA LYS A 17 2.28 -16.02 0.37
C LYS A 17 3.36 -15.24 -0.37
N GLU A 18 3.59 -15.54 -1.64
CA GLU A 18 4.53 -14.77 -2.48
C GLU A 18 4.03 -13.34 -2.69
N PHE A 19 2.73 -13.17 -2.93
CA PHE A 19 2.10 -11.88 -3.04
C PHE A 19 2.19 -11.06 -1.74
N SER A 20 1.93 -11.66 -0.58
CA SER A 20 2.11 -11.00 0.72
C SER A 20 3.56 -10.55 0.94
N LYS A 21 4.56 -11.36 0.56
CA LYS A 21 5.97 -10.95 0.65
C LYS A 21 6.30 -9.78 -0.27
N ALA A 22 5.76 -9.78 -1.49
CA ALA A 22 5.95 -8.67 -2.42
C ALA A 22 5.27 -7.38 -1.92
N LEU A 23 4.11 -7.50 -1.25
CA LEU A 23 3.45 -6.38 -0.58
C LEU A 23 4.31 -5.78 0.54
N ILE A 24 4.87 -6.62 1.41
CA ILE A 24 5.79 -6.17 2.49
C ILE A 24 6.97 -5.40 1.89
N LYS A 25 7.60 -5.94 0.86
CA LYS A 25 8.72 -5.28 0.17
C LYS A 25 8.31 -3.96 -0.47
N ALA A 26 7.07 -3.87 -0.97
CA ALA A 26 6.55 -2.65 -1.57
C ALA A 26 6.17 -1.59 -0.51
N GLU A 27 5.77 -2.00 0.70
CA GLU A 27 5.59 -1.11 1.84
C GLU A 27 6.90 -0.38 2.20
N GLU A 28 8.04 -1.10 2.22
CA GLU A 28 9.37 -0.54 2.50
C GLU A 28 9.79 0.60 1.56
N LEU A 29 9.13 0.75 0.40
CA LEU A 29 9.41 1.80 -0.58
C LEU A 29 9.10 3.21 -0.06
N HIS A 30 8.23 3.35 0.95
CA HIS A 30 7.92 4.64 1.58
C HIS A 30 9.19 5.37 2.08
N SER A 31 10.18 4.61 2.56
CA SER A 31 11.45 5.13 3.07
C SER A 31 12.35 5.75 1.99
N LEU A 32 12.09 5.45 0.72
CA LEU A 32 12.87 5.92 -0.43
C LEU A 32 12.25 7.18 -1.07
N TYR A 33 11.17 7.71 -0.53
CA TYR A 33 10.53 8.87 -1.11
C TYR A 33 11.34 10.16 -0.87
N ILE A 34 11.54 10.95 -1.93
CA ILE A 34 12.32 12.20 -1.93
C ILE A 34 11.54 13.42 -2.41
N GLY A 35 10.34 13.23 -2.95
CA GLY A 35 9.56 14.31 -3.52
C GLY A 35 8.87 15.17 -2.48
N LYS A 36 8.20 16.23 -2.95
CA LYS A 36 7.04 16.83 -2.27
C LYS A 36 5.85 16.68 -3.20
N VAL A 37 4.85 15.87 -2.84
CA VAL A 37 3.60 15.82 -3.58
C VAL A 37 2.81 17.04 -3.16
N SER A 38 2.86 18.10 -3.95
CA SER A 38 2.16 19.34 -3.65
C SER A 38 0.71 19.37 -4.12
N ASP A 39 0.27 18.36 -4.89
CA ASP A 39 -1.07 18.35 -5.49
C ASP A 39 -1.72 16.93 -5.48
N PRO A 40 -2.64 16.66 -4.55
CA PRO A 40 -3.41 15.42 -4.49
C PRO A 40 -4.37 15.23 -5.68
N GLU A 41 -4.84 16.32 -6.31
CA GLU A 41 -5.75 16.23 -7.47
C GLU A 41 -5.05 15.72 -8.73
N PHE A 42 -3.76 16.04 -8.87
CA PHE A 42 -2.92 15.53 -9.95
C PHE A 42 -2.81 14.00 -9.92
N LEU A 43 -2.64 13.40 -8.73
CA LEU A 43 -2.52 11.95 -8.58
C LEU A 43 -3.82 11.22 -8.96
N ARG A 44 -4.99 11.79 -8.63
CA ARG A 44 -6.31 11.15 -8.87
C ARG A 44 -6.61 10.87 -10.34
N HIS A 45 -6.03 11.65 -11.26
CA HIS A 45 -6.26 11.52 -12.70
C HIS A 45 -5.03 11.01 -13.45
N LYS A 46 -3.97 10.59 -12.74
CA LYS A 46 -2.72 10.19 -13.38
C LYS A 46 -2.85 8.81 -14.01
N GLY A 47 -2.84 8.79 -15.34
CA GLY A 47 -2.64 7.61 -16.15
C GLY A 47 -1.20 7.53 -16.70
N PHE A 48 -0.84 6.36 -17.21
CA PHE A 48 0.42 6.12 -17.89
C PHE A 48 0.17 5.41 -19.22
N ASP A 49 0.68 5.99 -20.30
CA ASP A 49 0.57 5.40 -21.63
C ASP A 49 1.70 4.40 -21.92
N SER A 50 2.76 4.40 -21.10
CA SER A 50 3.92 3.52 -21.26
C SER A 50 4.66 3.24 -19.95
N ILE A 51 5.44 2.16 -19.95
CA ILE A 51 6.38 1.82 -18.86
C ILE A 51 7.44 2.92 -18.68
N ASP A 52 7.91 3.54 -19.77
CA ASP A 52 8.90 4.61 -19.69
C ASP A 52 8.35 5.86 -19.02
N GLU A 53 7.08 6.20 -19.27
CA GLU A 53 6.41 7.28 -18.56
C GLU A 53 6.30 6.99 -17.06
N LEU A 54 5.91 5.76 -16.70
CA LEU A 54 5.85 5.32 -15.32
C LEU A 54 7.22 5.38 -14.63
N LYS A 55 8.29 4.92 -15.29
CA LYS A 55 9.65 5.00 -14.75
C LYS A 55 10.10 6.43 -14.52
N LYS A 56 9.80 7.36 -15.45
CA LYS A 56 10.07 8.79 -15.28
C LYS A 56 9.32 9.37 -14.08
N PHE A 57 8.06 8.98 -13.93
CA PHE A 57 7.23 9.39 -12.81
C PHE A 57 7.80 8.90 -11.47
N ILE A 58 8.12 7.61 -11.35
CA ILE A 58 8.79 7.06 -10.16
C ILE A 58 10.10 7.80 -9.87
N GLY A 59 10.92 8.02 -10.90
CA GLY A 59 12.18 8.77 -10.79
C GLY A 59 12.05 10.25 -10.41
N THR A 60 10.84 10.81 -10.43
CA THR A 60 10.58 12.17 -9.95
C THR A 60 10.40 12.22 -8.44
N TYR A 61 9.98 11.10 -7.83
CA TYR A 61 9.50 11.07 -6.44
C TYR A 61 10.28 10.15 -5.52
N TYR A 62 11.05 9.18 -6.04
CA TYR A 62 11.77 8.21 -5.23
C TYR A 62 13.28 8.23 -5.51
N ASP A 63 14.05 8.12 -4.44
CA ASP A 63 15.43 7.64 -4.47
C ASP A 63 15.46 6.19 -4.95
N ASN A 64 16.53 5.85 -5.66
CA ASN A 64 16.70 4.52 -6.27
C ASN A 64 15.45 4.05 -7.06
N PRO A 65 15.04 4.80 -8.09
CA PRO A 65 13.79 4.53 -8.81
C PRO A 65 13.75 3.19 -9.53
N GLU A 66 14.92 2.60 -9.82
CA GLU A 66 15.00 1.26 -10.39
C GLU A 66 14.55 0.20 -9.38
N TYR A 67 14.99 0.29 -8.12
CA TYR A 67 14.53 -0.60 -7.06
C TYR A 67 13.02 -0.46 -6.84
N VAL A 68 12.52 0.78 -6.76
CA VAL A 68 11.08 1.06 -6.61
C VAL A 68 10.27 0.45 -7.76
N PHE A 69 10.68 0.70 -9.00
CA PHE A 69 10.02 0.12 -10.17
C PHE A 69 10.02 -1.41 -10.14
N ASN A 70 11.15 -2.04 -9.83
CA ASN A 70 11.26 -3.50 -9.80
C ASN A 70 10.40 -4.13 -8.71
N SER A 71 10.31 -3.51 -7.53
CA SER A 71 9.44 -3.97 -6.44
C SER A 71 7.96 -3.88 -6.81
N LEU A 72 7.54 -2.75 -7.41
CA LEU A 72 6.16 -2.60 -7.91
C LEU A 72 5.87 -3.58 -9.06
N TYR A 73 6.84 -3.82 -9.93
CA TYR A 73 6.73 -4.76 -11.05
C TYR A 73 6.57 -6.21 -10.59
N GLU A 74 7.36 -6.63 -9.60
CA GLU A 74 7.24 -7.95 -8.95
C GLU A 74 5.83 -8.13 -8.39
N LEU A 75 5.36 -7.16 -7.59
CA LEU A 75 4.03 -7.19 -6.99
C LEU A 75 2.90 -7.22 -8.03
N ALA A 76 2.97 -6.35 -9.04
CA ALA A 76 1.98 -6.30 -10.10
C ALA A 76 1.95 -7.61 -10.91
N THR A 77 3.12 -8.20 -11.19
CA THR A 77 3.24 -9.48 -11.91
C THR A 77 2.59 -10.62 -11.13
N LEU A 78 2.87 -10.74 -9.83
CA LEU A 78 2.23 -11.73 -8.95
C LEU A 78 0.71 -11.53 -8.89
N GLY A 79 0.25 -10.28 -8.81
CA GLY A 79 -1.18 -9.95 -8.88
C GLY A 79 -1.84 -10.41 -10.18
N GLN A 80 -1.17 -10.22 -11.33
CA GLN A 80 -1.65 -10.70 -12.63
C GLN A 80 -1.63 -12.23 -12.73
N GLU A 81 -0.64 -12.92 -12.16
CA GLU A 81 -0.61 -14.37 -12.07
C GLU A 81 -1.79 -14.92 -11.26
N ILE A 82 -2.04 -14.34 -10.08
CA ILE A 82 -3.19 -14.68 -9.24
C ILE A 82 -4.49 -14.45 -10.02
N ARG A 83 -4.64 -13.30 -10.68
CA ARG A 83 -5.82 -12.99 -11.48
C ARG A 83 -6.03 -13.99 -12.62
N ASN A 84 -4.97 -14.40 -13.30
CA ASN A 84 -5.04 -15.37 -14.39
C ASN A 84 -5.46 -16.76 -13.89
N LYS A 85 -4.92 -17.18 -12.73
CA LYS A 85 -5.26 -18.46 -12.09
C LYS A 85 -6.65 -18.47 -11.46
N TYR A 86 -7.09 -17.33 -10.94
CA TYR A 86 -8.37 -17.13 -10.27
C TYR A 86 -9.12 -15.92 -10.87
N PRO A 87 -9.74 -16.04 -12.05
CA PRO A 87 -10.37 -14.90 -12.74
C PRO A 87 -11.48 -14.20 -11.94
N SER A 88 -12.13 -14.90 -11.00
CA SER A 88 -13.11 -14.34 -10.07
C SER A 88 -12.55 -13.30 -9.10
N VAL A 89 -11.23 -13.24 -8.92
CA VAL A 89 -10.53 -12.19 -8.15
C VAL A 89 -10.87 -10.79 -8.67
N SER A 90 -11.13 -10.65 -9.97
CA SER A 90 -11.57 -9.39 -10.60
C SER A 90 -12.84 -8.77 -10.00
N LYS A 91 -13.58 -9.54 -9.19
CA LYS A 91 -14.83 -9.13 -8.55
C LYS A 91 -14.71 -9.04 -7.03
N PHE A 92 -13.49 -9.16 -6.48
CA PHE A 92 -13.30 -9.03 -5.05
C PHE A 92 -13.69 -7.64 -4.58
N THR A 93 -14.38 -7.61 -3.45
CA THR A 93 -14.70 -6.41 -2.69
C THR A 93 -13.47 -5.93 -1.93
N SER A 94 -13.47 -4.66 -1.50
CA SER A 94 -12.39 -4.13 -0.65
C SER A 94 -12.15 -4.99 0.59
N LYS A 95 -13.21 -5.55 1.20
CA LYS A 95 -13.11 -6.45 2.35
C LYS A 95 -12.40 -7.77 2.03
N GLU A 96 -12.61 -8.33 0.84
CA GLU A 96 -11.91 -9.55 0.44
C GLU A 96 -10.43 -9.29 0.15
N ILE A 97 -10.09 -8.12 -0.38
CA ILE A 97 -8.69 -7.68 -0.54
C ILE A 97 -8.05 -7.44 0.83
N GLU A 98 -8.76 -6.78 1.75
CA GLU A 98 -8.33 -6.59 3.13
C GLU A 98 -8.01 -7.92 3.80
N ILE A 99 -8.88 -8.94 3.65
CA ILE A 99 -8.62 -10.28 4.20
C ILE A 99 -7.35 -10.91 3.63
N LEU A 100 -7.04 -10.68 2.35
CA LEU A 100 -5.79 -11.19 1.74
C LEU A 100 -4.55 -10.51 2.32
N VAL A 101 -4.64 -9.22 2.64
CA VAL A 101 -3.49 -8.45 3.16
C VAL A 101 -3.40 -8.47 4.70
N LEU A 102 -4.37 -9.06 5.40
CA LEU A 102 -4.36 -9.17 6.87
C LEU A 102 -3.06 -9.75 7.42
N GLU A 103 -2.45 -10.75 6.76
CA GLU A 103 -1.17 -11.32 7.22
C GLU A 103 -0.05 -10.27 7.23
N VAL A 104 -0.05 -9.34 6.27
CA VAL A 104 0.90 -8.22 6.19
C VAL A 104 0.65 -7.24 7.33
N ILE A 105 -0.61 -6.81 7.49
CA ILE A 105 -1.02 -5.86 8.54
C ILE A 105 -0.70 -6.43 9.93
N GLU A 106 -1.09 -7.67 10.22
CA GLU A 106 -0.82 -8.32 11.50
C GLU A 106 0.68 -8.48 11.77
N SER A 107 1.49 -8.69 10.74
CA SER A 107 2.95 -8.79 10.90
C SER A 107 3.57 -7.46 11.31
N ARG A 108 3.06 -6.35 10.76
CA ARG A 108 3.45 -4.98 11.11
C ARG A 108 2.99 -4.59 12.51
N GLU A 109 1.75 -4.90 12.86
CA GLU A 109 1.24 -4.64 14.21
C GLU A 109 2.04 -5.39 15.27
N LYS A 110 2.43 -6.65 14.99
CA LYS A 110 3.33 -7.41 15.86
C LYS A 110 4.71 -6.75 15.96
N SER A 111 5.33 -6.34 14.86
CA SER A 111 6.64 -5.67 14.92
C SER A 111 6.58 -4.35 15.70
N ASN A 112 5.50 -3.58 15.52
CA ASN A 112 5.30 -2.30 16.20
C ASN A 112 5.00 -2.52 17.70
N TYR A 113 4.22 -3.54 18.07
CA TYR A 113 3.96 -3.92 19.47
C TYR A 113 5.24 -4.36 20.20
N TYR A 114 6.14 -5.09 19.53
CA TYR A 114 7.43 -5.45 20.13
C TYR A 114 8.35 -4.24 20.29
N ASN A 115 8.32 -3.29 19.34
CA ASN A 115 9.09 -2.04 19.41
C ASN A 115 8.48 -0.99 20.37
N SER A 116 7.19 -1.07 20.71
CA SER A 116 6.53 -0.16 21.66
C SER A 116 6.75 -0.53 23.13
N SER A 117 7.35 -1.70 23.41
CA SER A 117 7.57 -2.19 24.77
C SER A 117 8.64 -1.45 25.59
N GLU A 118 9.35 -0.46 25.03
CA GLU A 118 10.39 0.31 25.72
C GLU A 118 10.16 1.83 25.85
N ASN A 119 9.05 2.39 25.33
CA ASN A 119 8.73 3.80 25.55
C ASN A 119 7.36 3.98 26.19
N LEU A 120 7.31 3.84 27.51
CA LEU A 120 6.37 4.55 28.40
C LEU A 120 6.58 6.08 28.30
N ARG A 121 6.68 6.63 27.09
CA ARG A 121 6.51 8.06 26.86
C ARG A 121 5.02 8.30 26.90
N ILE A 122 4.62 9.24 27.73
CA ILE A 122 3.26 9.77 27.80
C ILE A 122 2.88 10.19 26.37
N GLN A 123 2.13 9.36 25.64
CA GLN A 123 1.47 9.78 24.41
C GLN A 123 0.27 10.63 24.84
N GLY A 124 0.21 11.86 24.33
CA GLY A 124 -0.96 12.73 24.45
C GLY A 124 -2.00 12.33 23.42
N GLN A 125 -3.15 13.01 23.44
CA GLN A 125 -4.24 12.72 22.51
C GLN A 125 -3.80 12.98 21.06
N CYS A 126 -2.95 13.99 20.85
CA CYS A 126 -2.44 14.31 19.51
C CYS A 126 -1.46 13.25 18.99
N GLU A 127 -0.59 12.68 19.85
CA GLU A 127 0.30 11.59 19.44
C GLU A 127 -0.48 10.32 19.09
N ASP A 128 -1.51 9.97 19.88
CA ASP A 128 -2.38 8.82 19.60
C ASP A 128 -3.14 8.99 18.27
N GLU A 129 -3.64 10.19 18.00
CA GLU A 129 -4.35 10.50 16.75
C GLU A 129 -3.41 10.49 15.54
N LEU A 130 -2.17 10.97 15.69
CA LEU A 130 -1.15 10.88 14.64
C LEU A 130 -0.83 9.41 14.33
N ASP A 131 -0.51 8.60 15.33
CA ASP A 131 -0.18 7.19 15.14
C ASP A 131 -1.33 6.43 14.46
N SER A 132 -2.57 6.67 14.90
CA SER A 132 -3.76 6.09 14.28
C SER A 132 -3.94 6.53 12.82
N SER A 133 -3.68 7.80 12.52
CA SER A 133 -3.80 8.35 11.16
C SER A 133 -2.72 7.78 10.23
N LEU A 134 -1.47 7.71 10.69
CA LEU A 134 -0.36 7.11 9.94
C LEU A 134 -0.64 5.64 9.62
N GLN A 135 -1.10 4.88 10.63
CA GLN A 135 -1.47 3.48 10.44
C GLN A 135 -2.60 3.34 9.39
N THR A 136 -3.62 4.20 9.47
CA THR A 136 -4.74 4.20 8.52
C THR A 136 -4.28 4.50 7.10
N CYS A 137 -3.37 5.46 6.91
CA CYS A 137 -2.80 5.79 5.60
C CYS A 137 -2.07 4.57 5.00
N GLN A 138 -1.22 3.92 5.80
CA GLN A 138 -0.44 2.75 5.39
C GLN A 138 -1.34 1.55 5.04
N ASP A 139 -2.34 1.25 5.87
CA ASP A 139 -3.27 0.14 5.64
C ASP A 139 -4.11 0.36 4.39
N ALA A 140 -4.62 1.58 4.20
CA ALA A 140 -5.35 1.94 3.00
C ALA A 140 -4.48 1.81 1.75
N ALA A 141 -3.20 2.20 1.82
CA ALA A 141 -2.26 2.07 0.72
C ALA A 141 -1.98 0.59 0.39
N LEU A 142 -1.71 -0.24 1.39
CA LEU A 142 -1.51 -1.69 1.22
C LEU A 142 -2.71 -2.36 0.54
N VAL A 143 -3.93 -2.11 1.05
CA VAL A 143 -5.17 -2.62 0.46
C VAL A 143 -5.34 -2.09 -0.96
N GLY A 144 -5.08 -0.81 -1.19
CA GLY A 144 -5.20 -0.15 -2.48
C GLY A 144 -4.26 -0.75 -3.53
N VAL A 145 -2.99 -0.92 -3.20
CA VAL A 145 -1.96 -1.48 -4.08
C VAL A 145 -2.24 -2.96 -4.37
N ALA A 146 -2.62 -3.73 -3.34
CA ALA A 146 -3.06 -5.11 -3.53
C ALA A 146 -4.25 -5.18 -4.50
N GLY A 147 -5.22 -4.28 -4.32
CA GLY A 147 -6.34 -4.09 -5.24
C GLY A 147 -5.88 -3.76 -6.66
N CYS A 148 -4.93 -2.83 -6.83
CA CYS A 148 -4.37 -2.49 -8.14
C CYS A 148 -3.78 -3.73 -8.84
N GLY A 149 -3.00 -4.55 -8.13
CA GLY A 149 -2.40 -5.77 -8.68
C GLY A 149 -3.42 -6.82 -9.11
N LEU A 150 -4.48 -7.01 -8.32
CA LEU A 150 -5.46 -8.09 -8.47
C LEU A 150 -6.65 -7.73 -9.38
N LEU A 151 -7.11 -6.47 -9.31
CA LEU A 151 -8.34 -6.02 -9.97
C LEU A 151 -8.10 -5.43 -11.35
N THR A 152 -6.89 -4.91 -11.62
CA THR A 152 -6.57 -4.29 -12.91
C THR A 152 -6.32 -5.37 -13.98
N PRO A 153 -6.84 -5.22 -15.21
CA PRO A 153 -6.74 -6.24 -16.24
C PRO A 153 -5.40 -6.27 -17.00
N THR A 154 -4.55 -5.25 -16.82
CA THR A 154 -3.26 -5.14 -17.53
C THR A 154 -2.14 -4.88 -16.55
N LEU A 155 -0.94 -5.37 -16.87
CA LEU A 155 0.26 -5.14 -16.07
C LEU A 155 0.60 -3.65 -15.94
N LEU A 156 0.54 -2.90 -17.05
CA LEU A 156 0.78 -1.45 -17.02
C LEU A 156 -0.24 -0.71 -16.15
N GLY A 157 -1.52 -1.12 -16.21
CA GLY A 157 -2.55 -0.54 -15.35
C GLY A 157 -2.31 -0.86 -13.87
N ALA A 158 -1.97 -2.11 -13.55
CA ALA A 158 -1.67 -2.54 -12.19
C ALA A 158 -0.48 -1.77 -11.61
N LEU A 159 0.59 -1.65 -12.40
CA LEU A 159 1.78 -0.87 -12.09
C LEU A 159 1.48 0.61 -11.87
N GLY A 160 0.78 1.24 -12.81
CA GLY A 160 0.43 2.65 -12.73
C GLY A 160 -0.47 2.98 -11.54
N CYS A 161 -1.49 2.16 -11.32
CA CYS A 161 -2.38 2.26 -10.16
C CYS A 161 -1.58 2.10 -8.85
N GLY A 162 -0.73 1.09 -8.74
CA GLY A 162 0.10 0.86 -7.55
C GLY A 162 1.04 2.03 -7.24
N ALA A 163 1.70 2.58 -8.26
CA ALA A 163 2.59 3.73 -8.09
C ALA A 163 1.83 5.00 -7.63
N VAL A 164 0.62 5.22 -8.14
CA VAL A 164 -0.23 6.34 -7.72
C VAL A 164 -0.73 6.16 -6.29
N VAL A 165 -1.14 4.95 -5.89
CA VAL A 165 -1.60 4.68 -4.53
C VAL A 165 -0.49 4.91 -3.50
N TYR A 166 0.73 4.42 -3.74
CA TYR A 166 1.86 4.67 -2.83
C TYR A 166 2.24 6.16 -2.72
N LEU A 167 2.06 6.95 -3.77
CA LEU A 167 2.23 8.40 -3.65
C LEU A 167 1.06 9.07 -2.92
N GLY A 168 -0.16 8.55 -3.07
CA GLY A 168 -1.32 9.00 -2.29
C GLY A 168 -1.18 8.73 -0.80
N GLU A 169 -0.55 7.62 -0.42
CA GLU A 169 -0.18 7.32 0.97
C GLU A 169 0.65 8.45 1.59
N LEU A 170 1.65 8.93 0.85
CA LEU A 170 2.55 9.98 1.33
C LEU A 170 1.85 11.33 1.50
N VAL A 171 0.88 11.64 0.64
CA VAL A 171 -0.01 12.79 0.83
C VAL A 171 -0.83 12.64 2.12
N CYS A 172 -1.39 11.44 2.34
CA CYS A 172 -2.14 11.14 3.56
C CYS A 172 -1.28 11.30 4.81
N ILE A 173 -0.02 10.83 4.77
CA ILE A 173 0.95 10.99 5.85
C ILE A 173 1.30 12.48 6.09
N ASP A 174 1.50 13.27 5.04
CA ASP A 174 1.75 14.71 5.17
C ASP A 174 0.56 15.45 5.80
N ASP A 175 -0.67 15.13 5.36
CA ASP A 175 -1.90 15.67 5.95
C ASP A 175 -2.07 15.26 7.42
N ALA A 176 -1.71 14.03 7.79
CA ALA A 176 -1.73 13.54 9.17
C ALA A 176 -0.72 14.31 10.04
N ASN A 177 0.52 14.50 9.57
CA ASN A 177 1.53 15.29 10.27
C ASN A 177 1.10 16.76 10.45
N ARG A 178 0.50 17.35 9.41
CA ARG A 178 -0.04 18.71 9.51
C ARG A 178 -1.18 18.81 10.53
N SER A 179 -2.06 17.80 10.57
CA SER A 179 -3.14 17.73 11.56
C SER A 179 -2.60 17.58 12.97
N TYR A 180 -1.55 16.79 13.16
CA TYR A 180 -0.82 16.70 14.43
C TYR A 180 -0.25 18.05 14.86
N ASP A 181 0.46 18.76 13.98
CA ASP A 181 1.03 20.08 14.30
C ASP A 181 -0.07 21.06 14.74
N ILE A 182 -1.23 21.02 14.09
CA ILE A 182 -2.41 21.81 14.49
C ILE A 182 -2.89 21.35 15.88
N CYS A 183 -3.09 20.06 16.09
CA CYS A 183 -3.54 19.50 17.36
C CYS A 183 -2.62 19.93 18.53
N LYS A 184 -1.30 19.81 18.38
CA LYS A 184 -0.31 20.21 19.38
C LYS A 184 -0.37 21.69 19.74
N ASN A 185 -0.75 22.55 18.80
CA ASN A 185 -0.94 23.98 19.10
C ASN A 185 -2.16 24.25 20.01
N TYR A 186 -3.08 23.29 20.15
CA TYR A 186 -4.29 23.41 20.97
C TYR A 186 -4.34 22.44 22.16
N GLU A 187 -3.39 21.51 22.25
CA GLU A 187 -3.20 20.61 23.39
C GLU A 187 -2.47 21.38 24.51
N ASN A 188 -3.24 21.85 25.50
CA ASN A 188 -2.73 22.62 26.65
C ASN A 188 -2.11 21.73 27.72
#